data_AF-A0A1N6ZBE5-F1
#
_entry.id   AF-A0A1N6ZBE5-F1
#
_cell.length_a   1.000
_cell.length_b   1.000
_cell.length_c   1.000
_cell.angle_alpha   90.00
_cell.angle_beta   90.00
_cell.angle_gamma   90.00
#
_symmetry.space_group_name_H-M   'P 1'
#
loop_
_entity.id
_entity.type
_entity.pdbx_description
1 polymer ?
#
loop_
_entity_poly.entity_id
_entity_poly.type
_entity_poly.pdbx_seq_one_letter_code
_entity_poly.pdbx_strand_id
1 'polypeptide(L)'
;MPYEDGPGHKVRPCVVLRTHRGGAEVLKITSQDRSDRSDHVEIPTRTWDPDADHNSFLDLTGPVRVPVADFQDRVGTLDARVWRQVCRLHEITPN
;
A
#
# COMPACT_ATOMS: atom_id res chain seq x y z
N MET A 1 0.89 -9.13 -1.17
CA MET A 1 0.18 -9.58 0.06
C MET A 1 -1.21 -10.04 -0.29
N PRO A 2 -1.77 -11.02 0.44
CA PRO A 2 -3.19 -11.33 0.39
C PRO A 2 -4.03 -10.11 0.81
N TYR A 3 -5.08 -9.77 0.06
CA TYR A 3 -5.91 -8.58 0.34
C TYR A 3 -6.97 -8.81 1.44
N GLU A 4 -7.53 -10.03 1.53
CA GLU A 4 -8.45 -10.52 2.59
C GLU A 4 -7.92 -11.84 3.17
N ASP A 5 -8.62 -12.50 4.09
CA ASP A 5 -8.38 -13.89 4.54
C ASP A 5 -9.49 -14.79 3.97
N GLY A 6 -9.41 -15.22 2.71
CA GLY A 6 -10.40 -16.08 2.07
C GLY A 6 -10.04 -16.57 0.66
N PRO A 7 -10.45 -17.79 0.27
CA PRO A 7 -10.05 -18.43 -0.98
C PRO A 7 -10.39 -17.56 -2.19
N GLY A 8 -9.37 -17.19 -2.98
CA GLY A 8 -9.50 -16.26 -4.11
C GLY A 8 -8.67 -14.97 -3.98
N HIS A 9 -7.78 -14.89 -2.99
CA HIS A 9 -6.93 -13.73 -2.74
C HIS A 9 -6.18 -13.26 -4.00
N LYS A 10 -6.53 -12.06 -4.47
CA LYS A 10 -5.66 -11.34 -5.39
C LYS A 10 -4.42 -10.89 -4.62
N VAL A 11 -3.24 -11.23 -5.12
CA VAL A 11 -1.99 -10.63 -4.64
C VAL A 11 -2.03 -9.17 -5.04
N ARG A 12 -1.98 -8.27 -4.05
CA ARG A 12 -1.94 -6.82 -4.26
C ARG A 12 -0.64 -6.23 -3.69
N PRO A 13 -0.11 -5.15 -4.30
CA PRO A 13 0.95 -4.37 -3.69
C PRO A 13 0.45 -3.67 -2.42
N CYS A 14 1.38 -3.28 -1.56
CA CYS A 14 1.13 -2.53 -0.33
C CYS A 14 2.33 -1.62 -0.03
N VAL A 15 2.12 -0.57 0.77
CA VAL A 15 3.21 0.28 1.24
C VAL A 15 3.66 -0.21 2.61
N VAL A 16 4.92 -0.61 2.74
CA VAL A 16 5.52 -0.98 4.03
C VAL A 16 5.86 0.28 4.82
N LEU A 17 5.33 0.39 6.04
CA LEU A 17 5.56 1.52 6.93
C LEU A 17 6.73 1.26 7.88
N ARG A 18 6.72 0.09 8.53
CA ARG A 18 7.74 -0.34 9.49
C ARG A 18 7.80 -1.86 9.54
N THR A 19 8.99 -2.40 9.77
CA THR A 19 9.21 -3.83 10.00
C THR A 19 9.48 -4.08 11.48
N HIS A 20 9.10 -5.27 11.96
CA HIS A 20 9.35 -5.75 13.31
C HIS A 20 9.64 -7.26 13.26
N ARG A 21 10.10 -7.84 14.37
CA ARG A 21 10.52 -9.26 14.43
C ARG A 21 9.46 -10.26 13.96
N GLY A 22 8.18 -9.93 14.08
CA GLY A 22 7.06 -10.81 13.73
C GLY A 22 6.29 -10.44 12.45
N GLY A 23 6.70 -9.39 11.73
CA GLY A 23 5.88 -8.88 10.62
C GLY A 23 6.25 -7.48 10.16
N ALA A 24 5.36 -6.92 9.35
CA ALA A 24 5.42 -5.55 8.92
C ALA A 24 4.04 -4.90 9.11
N GLU A 25 4.05 -3.59 9.33
CA GLU A 25 2.85 -2.76 9.25
C GLU A 25 2.77 -2.15 7.86
N VAL A 26 1.64 -2.32 7.20
CA VAL A 26 1.45 -1.93 5.79
C VAL A 26 0.15 -1.19 5.56
N LEU A 27 0.17 -0.26 4.60
CA LEU A 27 -1.04 0.30 3.99
C LEU A 27 -1.40 -0.49 2.74
N LYS A 28 -2.69 -0.80 2.56
CA LYS A 28 -3.17 -1.56 1.40
C LYS A 28 -3.31 -0.65 0.17
N ILE A 29 -3.12 -1.24 -1.01
CA ILE A 29 -3.41 -0.60 -2.30
C ILE A 29 -4.59 -1.35 -2.95
N THR A 30 -5.56 -0.59 -3.44
CA THR A 30 -6.70 -1.10 -4.22
C THR A 30 -6.69 -0.52 -5.61
N SER A 31 -7.10 -1.33 -6.60
CA SER A 31 -7.35 -0.88 -7.98
C SER A 31 -8.80 -0.42 -8.17
N GLN A 32 -9.65 -0.55 -7.15
CA GLN A 32 -11.02 -0.03 -7.22
C GLN A 32 -10.99 1.48 -7.08
N ASP A 33 -11.84 2.18 -7.83
CA ASP A 33 -12.00 3.62 -7.69
C ASP A 33 -12.45 3.98 -6.27
N ARG A 34 -11.76 4.98 -5.72
CA ARG A 34 -11.97 5.57 -4.39
C ARG A 34 -11.82 7.09 -4.43
N SER A 35 -11.97 7.70 -5.61
CA SER A 35 -11.84 9.13 -5.82
C SER A 35 -12.84 9.97 -5.01
N ASP A 36 -13.96 9.37 -4.61
CA ASP A 36 -14.98 9.96 -3.75
C ASP A 36 -14.64 9.92 -2.25
N ARG A 37 -13.54 9.27 -1.86
CA ARG A 37 -13.17 9.05 -0.47
C ARG A 37 -11.96 9.87 -0.02
N SER A 38 -12.11 10.57 1.10
CA SER A 38 -11.04 11.37 1.71
C SER A 38 -9.98 10.55 2.46
N ASP A 39 -10.28 9.29 2.78
CA ASP A 39 -9.39 8.34 3.43
C ASP A 39 -8.56 7.52 2.43
N HIS A 40 -8.57 7.92 1.15
CA HIS A 40 -7.77 7.33 0.08
C HIS A 40 -6.97 8.40 -0.66
N VAL A 41 -5.83 8.01 -1.21
CA VAL A 41 -5.05 8.86 -2.11
C VAL A 41 -4.71 8.11 -3.39
N GLU A 42 -4.97 8.74 -4.52
CA GLU A 42 -4.64 8.20 -5.83
C GLU A 42 -3.11 8.13 -6.02
N ILE A 43 -2.62 7.01 -6.57
CA ILE A 43 -1.21 6.74 -6.81
C ILE A 43 -0.97 6.17 -8.22
N PRO A 44 0.08 6.60 -8.94
CA PRO A 44 0.33 6.14 -10.30
C PRO A 44 0.69 4.64 -10.39
N THR A 45 -0.21 3.80 -10.91
CA THR A 45 0.01 2.35 -11.04
C THR A 45 1.13 2.02 -12.02
N ARG A 46 1.28 2.83 -13.08
CA ARG A 46 2.29 2.63 -14.13
C ARG A 46 3.74 2.66 -13.65
N THR A 47 3.97 3.06 -12.41
CA THR A 47 5.30 2.98 -11.79
C THR A 47 5.71 1.54 -11.44
N TRP A 48 4.77 0.62 -11.26
CA TRP A 48 5.04 -0.80 -11.01
C TRP A 48 4.30 -1.77 -11.95
N ASP A 49 3.30 -1.31 -12.68
CA ASP A 49 2.58 -2.07 -13.69
C ASP A 49 2.44 -1.21 -14.96
N PRO A 50 3.41 -1.26 -15.90
CA PRO A 50 3.42 -0.40 -17.08
C PRO A 50 2.18 -0.50 -17.97
N ASP A 51 1.52 -1.66 -17.94
CA ASP A 51 0.34 -1.95 -18.75
C ASP A 51 -0.97 -1.47 -18.09
N ALA A 52 -0.90 -0.91 -16.88
CA ALA A 52 -2.06 -0.39 -16.17
C ALA A 52 -2.78 0.70 -16.97
N ASP A 53 -4.11 0.59 -17.05
CA ASP A 53 -5.01 1.54 -17.71
C ASP A 53 -5.60 2.57 -16.74
N HIS A 54 -5.47 2.36 -15.43
CA HIS A 54 -5.90 3.27 -14.37
C HIS A 54 -4.90 3.35 -13.21
N ASN A 55 -5.01 4.44 -12.45
CA ASN A 55 -4.29 4.61 -11.19
C ASN A 55 -4.93 3.80 -10.07
N SER A 56 -4.14 3.47 -9.06
CA SER A 56 -4.59 2.75 -7.88
C SER A 56 -4.80 3.73 -6.74
N PHE A 57 -5.43 3.29 -5.66
CA PHE A 57 -5.65 4.07 -4.46
C PHE A 57 -4.95 3.43 -3.28
N LEU A 58 -4.20 4.24 -2.54
CA LEU A 58 -3.63 3.88 -1.25
C LEU A 58 -4.69 4.14 -0.17
N ASP A 59 -5.02 3.10 0.59
CA ASP A 59 -5.91 3.18 1.75
C ASP A 59 -5.13 3.77 2.96
N LEU A 60 -5.60 4.91 3.46
CA LEU A 60 -4.97 5.63 4.58
C LEU A 60 -5.61 5.30 5.93
N THR A 61 -6.64 4.42 5.97
CA THR A 61 -7.43 4.16 7.19
C THR A 61 -6.66 3.39 8.27
N GLY A 62 -5.55 2.74 7.93
CA GLY A 62 -4.62 2.27 8.95
C GLY A 62 -3.46 1.46 8.41
N PRO A 63 -2.43 1.20 9.22
CA PRO A 63 -1.59 0.05 8.98
C PRO A 63 -2.30 -1.24 9.43
N VAL A 64 -2.25 -2.26 8.60
CA VAL A 64 -2.52 -3.64 9.00
C VAL A 64 -1.20 -4.38 9.22
N ARG A 65 -1.19 -5.36 10.11
CA ARG A 65 -0.02 -6.22 10.34
C ARG A 65 -0.06 -7.44 9.45
N VAL A 66 1.08 -7.74 8.84
CA VAL A 66 1.25 -8.88 7.93
C VAL A 66 2.56 -9.60 8.20
N PRO A 67 2.61 -10.94 8.12
CA PRO A 67 3.84 -11.70 8.19
C PRO A 67 4.81 -11.30 7.08
N VAL A 68 6.12 -11.29 7.38
CA VAL A 68 7.15 -11.03 6.35
C VAL A 68 7.15 -12.11 5.25
N ALA A 69 6.74 -13.34 5.59
CA ALA A 69 6.67 -14.45 4.65
C ALA A 69 5.59 -14.28 3.56
N ASP A 70 4.64 -13.37 3.75
CA ASP A 70 3.53 -13.16 2.81
C ASP A 70 3.88 -12.13 1.71
N PHE A 71 5.04 -11.46 1.83
CA PHE A 71 5.58 -10.60 0.78
C PHE A 71 6.21 -11.45 -0.31
N GLN A 72 6.00 -11.05 -1.57
CA GLN A 72 6.60 -11.70 -2.73
C GLN A 72 7.75 -10.83 -3.24
N ASP A 73 7.41 -9.73 -3.93
CA ASP A 73 8.37 -8.86 -4.58
C ASP A 73 8.26 -7.42 -4.10
N ARG A 74 9.38 -6.69 -4.18
CA ARG A 74 9.40 -5.23 -4.07
C ARG A 74 9.18 -4.64 -5.45
N VAL A 75 8.04 -3.99 -5.65
CA VAL A 75 7.63 -3.50 -6.98
C VAL A 75 7.94 -2.02 -7.24
N GLY A 76 8.36 -1.26 -6.22
CA GLY A 76 8.72 0.15 -6.40
C GLY A 76 8.89 0.95 -5.12
N THR A 77 8.86 2.27 -5.27
CA THR A 77 8.85 3.26 -4.19
C THR A 77 7.67 4.20 -4.36
N LEU A 78 7.05 4.59 -3.25
CA LEU A 78 5.95 5.55 -3.26
C LEU A 78 6.47 6.94 -3.65
N ASP A 79 5.64 7.72 -4.36
CA ASP A 79 5.93 9.13 -4.65
C ASP A 79 6.26 9.91 -3.36
N ALA A 80 7.25 10.79 -3.43
CA ALA A 80 7.76 11.49 -2.25
C ALA A 80 6.73 12.42 -1.59
N ARG A 81 5.79 13.01 -2.35
CA ARG A 81 4.72 13.85 -1.79
C ARG A 81 3.72 12.98 -1.04
N VAL A 82 3.32 11.85 -1.62
CA VAL A 82 2.41 10.90 -0.98
C VAL A 82 3.06 10.31 0.27
N TRP A 83 4.35 9.93 0.20
CA TRP A 83 5.10 9.42 1.35
C TRP A 83 5.16 10.41 2.51
N ARG A 84 5.40 11.70 2.25
CA ARG A 84 5.35 12.73 3.31
C ARG A 84 3.99 12.84 3.99
N GLN A 85 2.89 12.67 3.24
CA GLN A 85 1.54 12.65 3.81
C GLN A 85 1.34 11.41 4.68
N VAL A 86 1.75 10.24 4.21
CA VAL A 86 1.72 8.97 4.96
C VAL A 86 2.51 9.10 6.26
N CYS A 87 3.73 9.64 6.21
CA CYS A 87 4.55 9.85 7.40
C CYS A 87 3.87 10.75 8.43
N ARG A 88 3.19 11.82 7.98
CA ARG A 88 2.45 12.71 8.88
C ARG A 88 1.24 12.02 9.52
N LEU A 89 0.48 11.25 8.75
CA LEU A 89 -0.74 10.59 9.21
C LEU A 89 -0.47 9.42 10.16
N HIS A 90 0.64 8.71 9.95
CA HIS A 90 0.97 7.50 10.72
C HIS A 90 2.17 7.67 11.66
N GLU A 91 2.57 8.93 11.91
CA GLU A 91 3.65 9.30 12.84
C GLU A 91 4.97 8.57 12.55
N ILE A 92 5.32 8.46 11.27
CA ILE A 92 6.55 7.81 10.80
C ILE A 92 7.61 8.89 10.60
N THR A 93 8.81 8.67 11.13
CA THR A 93 9.96 9.51 10.77
C THR A 93 10.47 9.09 9.40
N PRO A 94 10.45 9.97 8.38
CA PRO A 94 11.03 9.64 7.08
C PRO A 94 12.54 9.46 7.22
N ASN A 95 13.08 8.39 6.62
CA ASN A 95 14.51 8.15 6.48
C ASN A 95 15.15 9.08 5.46
#